data_AF-A0A535Q0H3-F1
#
_entry.id   AF-A0A535Q0H3-F1
#
_cell.length_a   1.000
_cell.length_b   1.000
_cell.length_c   1.000
_cell.angle_alpha   90.00
_cell.angle_beta   90.00
_cell.angle_gamma   90.00
#
_symmetry.space_group_name_H-M   'P 1'
#
loop_
_entity.id
_entity.type
_entity.pdbx_description
1 polymer ?
#
loop_
_entity_poly.entity_id
_entity_poly.type
_entity_poly.pdbx_seq_one_letter_code
_entity_poly.pdbx_strand_id
1 'polypeptide(L)'
;MLARLGAWLDRAAFKPASLPDDLVTGIALLPTVVAGLIIFRLPAAEMLGIAAVAGTVGLIIAHWLWRHQFPHPGASPLIAAVFSVALVGAGASLVLAAEIAVLAVTLEVLRARYIPAIRAQAGLLAYAAIALLTRGGPSVYFNPANGATFGDPIAIWFRFFSPTSAPIDPIRLYVGNVPGPVFATSLLAVAVGVAWLAYARRVSLAVLVTFGAGAGLAIYTFHWDALFQLDSGPTWFVAGLLLADRRLLPESWSVRPLLGFAAGLFAVGLRRNGYGIEAAFFTVATIQAAMAIVVIVYWSASVAMERWKRTRRLRQREANLRVVKTISRAS
;
A
#
# COMPACT_ATOMS: atom_id res chain seq x y z
N MET A 1 16.27 29.28 -8.18
CA MET A 1 15.81 27.88 -8.26
C MET A 1 16.86 26.90 -7.71
N LEU A 2 18.13 27.04 -8.11
CA LEU A 2 19.27 26.22 -7.62
C LEU A 2 19.51 26.30 -6.09
N ALA A 3 19.43 27.47 -5.47
CA ALA A 3 19.59 27.61 -4.02
C ALA A 3 18.50 26.89 -3.21
N ARG A 4 17.25 26.84 -3.73
CA ARG A 4 16.18 26.06 -3.10
C ARG A 4 16.47 24.56 -3.23
N LEU A 5 16.86 24.11 -4.43
CA LEU A 5 17.26 22.71 -4.66
C LEU A 5 18.42 22.29 -3.75
N GLY A 6 19.42 23.14 -3.56
CA GLY A 6 20.52 22.92 -2.60
C GLY A 6 20.02 22.75 -1.17
N ALA A 7 19.16 23.66 -0.69
CA ALA A 7 18.57 23.55 0.65
C ALA A 7 17.63 22.35 0.84
N TRP A 8 17.08 21.80 -0.25
CA TRP A 8 16.32 20.56 -0.26
C TRP A 8 17.24 19.34 -0.18
N LEU A 9 18.35 19.34 -0.93
CA LEU A 9 19.38 18.30 -0.90
C LEU A 9 20.06 18.24 0.47
N ASP A 10 20.40 19.39 1.06
CA ASP A 10 20.98 19.46 2.41
C ASP A 10 20.01 18.91 3.46
N ARG A 11 18.71 19.18 3.32
CA ARG A 11 17.70 18.58 4.19
C ARG A 11 17.56 17.08 3.97
N ALA A 12 17.61 16.61 2.73
CA ALA A 12 17.59 15.17 2.45
C ALA A 12 18.82 14.45 3.02
N ALA A 13 20.00 15.08 2.93
CA ALA A 13 21.25 14.52 3.39
C ALA A 13 21.43 14.57 4.92
N PHE A 14 20.96 15.63 5.59
CA PHE A 14 21.28 15.87 7.01
C PHE A 14 20.07 15.89 7.95
N LYS A 15 18.86 16.15 7.43
CA LYS A 15 17.61 16.24 8.23
C LYS A 15 16.40 15.64 7.49
N PRO A 16 16.48 14.38 7.03
CA PRO A 16 15.46 13.76 6.17
C PRO A 16 14.07 13.72 6.83
N ALA A 17 14.01 13.66 8.16
CA ALA A 17 12.75 13.67 8.91
C ALA A 17 11.93 14.97 8.73
N SER A 18 12.57 16.06 8.32
CA SER A 18 11.95 17.38 8.08
C SER A 18 11.40 17.58 6.66
N LEU A 19 11.63 16.62 5.76
CA LEU A 19 11.10 16.66 4.40
C LEU A 19 9.59 16.33 4.39
N PRO A 20 8.83 16.80 3.39
CA PRO A 20 7.46 16.37 3.17
C PRO A 20 7.41 14.89 2.85
N ASP A 21 6.32 14.32 3.30
CA ASP A 21 6.03 12.90 3.26
C ASP A 21 6.03 12.31 1.85
N ASP A 22 5.48 13.01 0.87
CA ASP A 22 5.49 12.58 -0.53
C ASP A 22 6.91 12.54 -1.11
N LEU A 23 7.78 13.49 -0.73
CA LEU A 23 9.15 13.51 -1.23
C LEU A 23 9.96 12.37 -0.62
N VAL A 24 9.83 12.15 0.70
CA VAL A 24 10.49 11.02 1.38
C VAL A 24 10.06 9.71 0.75
N THR A 25 8.76 9.53 0.50
CA THR A 25 8.21 8.32 -0.11
C THR A 25 8.62 8.17 -1.57
N GLY A 26 8.62 9.25 -2.34
CA GLY A 26 9.08 9.27 -3.73
C GLY A 26 10.54 8.86 -3.86
N ILE A 27 11.43 9.40 -3.00
CA ILE A 27 12.83 8.99 -2.95
C ILE A 27 12.97 7.51 -2.59
N ALA A 28 12.16 7.00 -1.66
CA ALA A 28 12.14 5.59 -1.29
C ALA A 28 11.75 4.67 -2.47
N LEU A 29 10.86 5.14 -3.35
CA LEU A 29 10.38 4.39 -4.51
C LEU A 29 11.34 4.43 -5.71
N LEU A 30 12.24 5.43 -5.79
CA LEU A 30 13.13 5.59 -6.94
C LEU A 30 13.96 4.31 -7.24
N PRO A 31 14.63 3.66 -6.27
CA PRO A 31 15.37 2.44 -6.56
C PRO A 31 14.50 1.35 -7.19
N THR A 32 13.29 1.16 -6.66
CA THR A 32 12.34 0.14 -7.13
C THR A 32 11.81 0.45 -8.54
N VAL A 33 11.54 1.73 -8.81
CA VAL A 33 11.12 2.19 -10.14
C VAL A 33 12.25 2.01 -11.16
N VAL A 34 13.47 2.44 -10.82
CA VAL A 34 14.64 2.32 -11.70
C VAL A 34 14.96 0.85 -11.97
N ALA A 35 14.95 -0.01 -10.95
CA ALA A 35 15.16 -1.44 -11.13
C ALA A 35 14.11 -2.05 -12.07
N GLY A 36 12.82 -1.71 -11.88
CA GLY A 36 11.76 -2.16 -12.77
C GLY A 36 11.90 -1.69 -14.20
N LEU A 37 12.31 -0.44 -14.43
CA LEU A 37 12.61 0.10 -15.75
C LEU A 37 13.77 -0.63 -16.43
N ILE A 38 14.81 -1.01 -15.68
CA ILE A 38 15.95 -1.77 -16.21
C ILE A 38 15.54 -3.21 -16.56
N ILE A 39 14.76 -3.86 -15.67
CA ILE A 39 14.36 -5.27 -15.82
C ILE A 39 13.33 -5.42 -16.93
N PHE A 40 12.25 -4.63 -16.91
CA PHE A 40 11.09 -4.81 -17.78
C PHE A 40 10.98 -3.78 -18.92
N ARG A 41 11.86 -2.78 -18.97
CA ARG A 41 12.02 -1.86 -20.12
C ARG A 41 10.72 -1.14 -20.50
N LEU A 42 10.20 -1.40 -21.70
CA LEU A 42 9.07 -0.70 -22.29
C LEU A 42 7.76 -0.89 -21.49
N PRO A 43 7.33 -2.13 -21.15
CA PRO A 43 6.19 -2.35 -20.25
C PRO A 43 6.25 -1.55 -18.96
N ALA A 44 7.44 -1.46 -18.33
CA ALA A 44 7.60 -0.64 -17.13
C ALA A 44 7.42 0.85 -17.41
N ALA A 45 7.97 1.36 -18.51
CA ALA A 45 7.83 2.77 -18.88
C ALA A 45 6.36 3.14 -19.18
N GLU A 46 5.63 2.26 -19.88
CA GLU A 46 4.20 2.46 -20.19
C GLU A 46 3.36 2.50 -18.91
N MET A 47 3.57 1.53 -18.02
CA MET A 47 2.87 1.46 -16.73
C MET A 47 3.23 2.65 -15.82
N LEU A 48 4.49 3.09 -15.78
CA LEU A 48 4.88 4.32 -15.07
C LEU A 48 4.20 5.54 -15.68
N GLY A 49 4.13 5.64 -17.01
CA GLY A 49 3.45 6.70 -17.72
C GLY A 49 1.97 6.79 -17.33
N ILE A 50 1.27 5.66 -17.29
CA ILE A 50 -0.12 5.57 -16.82
C ILE A 50 -0.25 6.07 -15.38
N ALA A 51 0.59 5.58 -14.47
CA ALA A 51 0.58 6.00 -13.06
C ALA A 51 0.83 7.52 -12.92
N ALA A 52 1.80 8.05 -13.67
CA ALA A 52 2.15 9.46 -13.66
C ALA A 52 1.02 10.34 -14.21
N VAL A 53 0.40 9.95 -15.33
CA VAL A 53 -0.73 10.68 -15.93
C VAL A 53 -1.93 10.67 -14.98
N ALA A 54 -2.37 9.49 -14.53
CA ALA A 54 -3.51 9.36 -13.61
C ALA A 54 -3.27 10.13 -12.31
N GLY A 55 -2.08 9.98 -11.72
CA GLY A 55 -1.68 10.67 -10.50
C GLY A 55 -1.64 12.20 -10.64
N THR A 56 -1.10 12.70 -11.75
CA THR A 56 -1.02 14.14 -12.04
C THR A 56 -2.40 14.74 -12.27
N VAL A 57 -3.26 14.05 -13.02
CA VAL A 57 -4.67 14.45 -13.19
C VAL A 57 -5.39 14.47 -11.84
N GLY A 58 -5.18 13.46 -11.00
CA GLY A 58 -5.71 13.41 -9.63
C GLY A 58 -5.26 14.59 -8.77
N LEU A 59 -3.97 14.96 -8.84
CA LEU A 59 -3.43 16.13 -8.16
C LEU A 59 -4.08 17.44 -8.64
N ILE A 60 -4.26 17.61 -9.95
CA ILE A 60 -4.91 18.78 -10.54
C ILE A 60 -6.36 18.88 -10.07
N ILE A 61 -7.10 17.75 -10.10
CA ILE A 61 -8.49 17.69 -9.65
C ILE A 61 -8.58 18.02 -8.15
N ALA A 62 -7.75 17.40 -7.32
CA ALA A 62 -7.73 17.65 -5.88
C ALA A 62 -7.40 19.12 -5.57
N HIS A 63 -6.42 19.69 -6.29
CA HIS A 63 -6.08 21.09 -6.15
C HIS A 63 -7.23 22.01 -6.58
N TRP A 64 -7.87 21.74 -7.71
CA TRP A 64 -8.96 22.55 -8.26
C TRP A 64 -10.21 22.53 -7.38
N LEU A 65 -10.63 21.35 -6.92
CA LEU A 65 -11.84 21.20 -6.11
C LEU A 65 -11.71 21.86 -4.72
N TRP A 66 -10.50 21.97 -4.18
CA TRP A 66 -10.31 22.20 -2.74
C TRP A 66 -9.17 23.16 -2.39
N ARG A 67 -8.90 24.14 -3.28
CA ARG A 67 -7.80 25.13 -3.23
C ARG A 67 -7.47 25.74 -1.86
N HIS A 68 -8.36 25.71 -0.86
CA HIS A 68 -8.24 26.45 0.41
C HIS A 68 -8.40 25.60 1.69
N GLN A 69 -8.44 24.26 1.62
CA GLN A 69 -8.74 23.44 2.81
C GLN A 69 -7.78 22.27 3.04
N PHE A 70 -6.47 22.44 3.31
CA PHE A 70 -5.67 21.27 3.68
C PHE A 70 -4.44 21.46 4.58
N PRO A 71 -4.41 20.73 5.69
CA PRO A 71 -3.34 19.79 6.01
C PRO A 71 -3.69 18.40 5.45
N HIS A 72 -2.83 17.81 4.62
CA HIS A 72 -2.99 16.43 4.12
C HIS A 72 -2.04 15.47 4.87
N PRO A 73 -2.46 14.81 5.95
CA PRO A 73 -1.76 13.64 6.44
C PRO A 73 -2.09 12.44 5.53
N GLY A 74 -1.14 12.04 4.66
CA GLY A 74 -1.28 10.86 3.79
C GLY A 74 -0.42 10.88 2.53
N ALA A 75 -0.55 9.85 1.71
CA ALA A 75 0.08 9.76 0.39
C ALA A 75 -0.68 10.62 -0.63
N SER A 76 0.02 11.39 -1.45
CA SER A 76 -0.62 12.09 -2.58
C SER A 76 -1.26 11.11 -3.58
N PRO A 77 -2.25 11.56 -4.37
CA PRO A 77 -2.82 10.78 -5.48
C PRO A 77 -1.77 10.20 -6.42
N LEU A 78 -0.66 10.93 -6.65
CA LEU A 78 0.46 10.44 -7.46
C LEU A 78 1.18 9.26 -6.80
N ILE A 79 1.50 9.36 -5.51
CA ILE A 79 2.14 8.26 -4.78
C ILE A 79 1.21 7.05 -4.73
N ALA A 80 -0.10 7.24 -4.52
CA ALA A 80 -1.08 6.18 -4.54
C ALA A 80 -1.12 5.44 -5.90
N ALA A 81 -1.10 6.17 -7.02
CA ALA A 81 -1.05 5.59 -8.36
C ALA A 81 0.26 4.82 -8.64
N VAL A 82 1.41 5.36 -8.21
CA VAL A 82 2.70 4.67 -8.38
C VAL A 82 2.72 3.36 -7.58
N PHE A 83 2.27 3.38 -6.32
CA PHE A 83 2.18 2.17 -5.52
C PHE A 83 1.21 1.13 -6.09
N SER A 84 0.09 1.56 -6.65
CA SER A 84 -0.88 0.62 -7.22
C SER A 84 -0.32 -0.09 -8.45
N VAL A 85 0.35 0.66 -9.33
CA VAL A 85 0.98 0.11 -10.54
C VAL A 85 2.24 -0.69 -10.21
N ALA A 86 2.98 -0.35 -9.16
CA ALA A 86 4.17 -1.10 -8.73
C ALA A 86 3.90 -2.57 -8.45
N LEU A 87 2.66 -2.91 -8.08
CA LEU A 87 2.19 -4.26 -7.76
C LEU A 87 1.67 -5.02 -8.99
N VAL A 88 1.45 -4.35 -10.12
CA VAL A 88 0.95 -4.97 -11.35
C VAL A 88 2.07 -5.74 -12.03
N GLY A 89 1.76 -6.96 -12.49
CA GLY A 89 2.70 -7.78 -13.26
C GLY A 89 2.99 -7.17 -14.62
N ALA A 90 4.24 -7.28 -15.07
CA ALA A 90 4.68 -6.66 -16.32
C ALA A 90 3.91 -7.15 -17.56
N GLY A 91 3.36 -8.37 -17.52
CA GLY A 91 2.56 -8.95 -18.60
C GLY A 91 1.07 -8.64 -18.53
N ALA A 92 0.61 -7.90 -17.52
CA ALA A 92 -0.80 -7.52 -17.42
C ALA A 92 -1.16 -6.48 -18.50
N SER A 93 -2.44 -6.43 -18.86
CA SER A 93 -2.90 -5.45 -19.84
C SER A 93 -2.76 -4.02 -19.30
N LEU A 94 -2.39 -3.09 -20.18
CA LEU A 94 -2.30 -1.67 -19.83
C LEU A 94 -3.66 -1.10 -19.40
N VAL A 95 -4.76 -1.68 -19.89
CA VAL A 95 -6.13 -1.32 -19.45
C VAL A 95 -6.30 -1.61 -17.96
N LEU A 96 -5.90 -2.80 -17.48
CA LEU A 96 -5.97 -3.14 -16.06
C LEU A 96 -5.06 -2.23 -15.22
N ALA A 97 -3.85 -1.92 -15.70
CA ALA A 97 -2.96 -0.98 -15.02
C ALA A 97 -3.61 0.42 -14.89
N ALA A 98 -4.31 0.89 -15.93
CA ALA A 98 -5.03 2.15 -15.92
C ALA A 98 -6.24 2.12 -14.98
N GLU A 99 -7.05 1.06 -14.99
CA GLU A 99 -8.17 0.89 -14.06
C GLU A 99 -7.71 0.93 -12.60
N ILE A 100 -6.63 0.23 -12.29
CA ILE A 100 -6.02 0.20 -10.95
C ILE A 100 -5.52 1.60 -10.56
N ALA A 101 -4.80 2.29 -11.44
CA ALA A 101 -4.28 3.62 -11.17
C ALA A 101 -5.40 4.65 -10.96
N VAL A 102 -6.44 4.64 -11.80
CA VAL A 102 -7.60 5.53 -11.69
C VAL A 102 -8.39 5.25 -10.41
N LEU A 103 -8.58 3.97 -10.06
CA LEU A 103 -9.24 3.59 -8.81
C LEU A 103 -8.41 4.04 -7.60
N ALA A 104 -7.09 3.84 -7.62
CA ALA A 104 -6.20 4.29 -6.54
C ALA A 104 -6.29 5.80 -6.30
N VAL A 105 -6.23 6.58 -7.39
CA VAL A 105 -6.38 8.05 -7.35
C VAL A 105 -7.74 8.44 -6.81
N THR A 106 -8.82 7.81 -7.29
CA THR A 106 -10.19 8.10 -6.86
C THR A 106 -10.37 7.82 -5.37
N LEU A 107 -9.91 6.65 -4.90
CA LEU A 107 -9.96 6.28 -3.49
C LEU A 107 -9.15 7.25 -2.62
N GLU A 108 -7.97 7.68 -3.06
CA GLU A 108 -7.13 8.62 -2.32
C GLU A 108 -7.77 10.01 -2.22
N VAL A 109 -8.30 10.50 -3.34
CA VAL A 109 -9.03 11.78 -3.45
C VAL A 109 -10.27 11.77 -2.54
N LEU A 110 -11.04 10.68 -2.52
CA LEU A 110 -12.19 10.51 -1.62
C LEU A 110 -11.77 10.39 -0.15
N ARG A 111 -10.74 9.59 0.15
CA ARG A 111 -10.19 9.41 1.50
C ARG A 111 -9.75 10.74 2.09
N ALA A 112 -8.92 11.48 1.37
CA ALA A 112 -8.41 12.78 1.78
C ALA A 112 -9.53 13.78 2.09
N ARG A 113 -10.64 13.72 1.33
CA ARG A 113 -11.77 14.64 1.49
C ARG A 113 -12.70 14.26 2.63
N TYR A 114 -13.13 13.01 2.67
CA TYR A 114 -14.27 12.61 3.50
C TYR A 114 -13.84 11.92 4.79
N ILE A 115 -12.76 11.13 4.75
CA ILE A 115 -12.34 10.30 5.88
C ILE A 115 -10.81 10.26 6.00
N PRO A 116 -10.15 11.42 6.26
CA PRO A 116 -8.69 11.51 6.32
C PRO A 116 -8.07 10.68 7.46
N ALA A 117 -8.89 10.26 8.43
CA ALA A 117 -8.49 9.37 9.52
C ALA A 117 -8.15 7.93 9.05
N ILE A 118 -8.56 7.53 7.84
CA ILE A 118 -8.20 6.22 7.29
C ILE A 118 -6.69 6.18 7.03
N ARG A 119 -6.02 5.28 7.74
CA ARG A 119 -4.58 4.98 7.65
C ARG A 119 -4.36 3.76 6.77
N ALA A 120 -4.66 3.88 5.49
CA ALA A 120 -4.50 2.81 4.51
C ALA A 120 -3.92 3.36 3.21
N GLN A 121 -3.17 2.51 2.49
CA GLN A 121 -2.63 2.88 1.20
C GLN A 121 -3.65 2.58 0.09
N ALA A 122 -4.25 3.64 -0.46
CA ALA A 122 -5.28 3.53 -1.50
C ALA A 122 -4.82 2.69 -2.71
N GLY A 123 -3.55 2.79 -3.10
CA GLY A 123 -3.00 2.03 -4.21
C GLY A 123 -2.99 0.51 -4.00
N LEU A 124 -2.66 0.06 -2.79
CA LEU A 124 -2.70 -1.36 -2.43
C LEU A 124 -4.14 -1.89 -2.41
N LEU A 125 -5.07 -1.10 -1.87
CA LEU A 125 -6.49 -1.46 -1.84
C LEU A 125 -7.09 -1.53 -3.25
N ALA A 126 -6.74 -0.58 -4.12
CA ALA A 126 -7.18 -0.57 -5.52
C ALA A 126 -6.67 -1.79 -6.28
N TYR A 127 -5.37 -2.11 -6.14
CA TYR A 127 -4.79 -3.33 -6.70
C TYR A 127 -5.56 -4.57 -6.21
N ALA A 128 -5.73 -4.71 -4.89
CA ALA A 128 -6.39 -5.88 -4.32
C ALA A 128 -7.85 -6.03 -4.80
N ALA A 129 -8.60 -4.93 -4.88
CA ALA A 129 -9.98 -4.94 -5.36
C ALA A 129 -10.06 -5.42 -6.81
N ILE A 130 -9.26 -4.86 -7.72
CA ILE A 130 -9.25 -5.25 -9.14
C ILE A 130 -8.75 -6.69 -9.28
N ALA A 131 -7.71 -7.09 -8.55
CA ALA A 131 -7.20 -8.45 -8.58
C ALA A 131 -8.27 -9.47 -8.15
N LEU A 132 -9.10 -9.15 -7.15
CA LEU A 132 -10.22 -10.02 -6.75
C LEU A 132 -11.33 -10.05 -7.81
N LEU A 133 -11.73 -8.89 -8.35
CA LEU A 133 -12.80 -8.78 -9.36
C LEU A 133 -12.46 -9.52 -10.66
N THR A 134 -11.20 -9.46 -11.05
CA THR A 134 -10.68 -10.07 -12.29
C THR A 134 -10.10 -11.47 -12.06
N ARG A 135 -10.17 -12.00 -10.83
CA ARG A 135 -9.61 -13.31 -10.45
C ARG A 135 -8.12 -13.45 -10.79
N GLY A 136 -7.33 -12.41 -10.51
CA GLY A 136 -5.88 -12.38 -10.70
C GLY A 136 -5.43 -11.75 -12.02
N GLY A 137 -6.28 -11.00 -12.73
CA GLY A 137 -5.91 -10.33 -13.98
C GLY A 137 -4.63 -9.47 -13.94
N PRO A 138 -4.34 -8.73 -12.85
CA PRO A 138 -3.10 -7.96 -12.71
C PRO A 138 -1.86 -8.82 -12.43
N SER A 139 -2.03 -10.09 -12.05
CA SER A 139 -0.97 -11.02 -11.66
C SER A 139 -0.44 -11.81 -12.87
N VAL A 140 -0.12 -11.10 -13.96
CA VAL A 140 0.41 -11.71 -15.18
C VAL A 140 1.87 -11.30 -15.36
N TYR A 141 2.74 -12.29 -15.38
CA TYR A 141 4.19 -12.09 -15.43
C TYR A 141 4.79 -12.70 -16.70
N PHE A 142 5.87 -12.09 -17.15
CA PHE A 142 6.70 -12.64 -18.21
C PHE A 142 8.15 -12.64 -17.76
N ASN A 143 8.94 -13.48 -18.40
CA ASN A 143 10.38 -13.51 -18.21
C ASN A 143 11.04 -12.33 -18.95
N PRO A 144 11.74 -11.42 -18.25
CA PRO A 144 12.34 -10.23 -18.88
C PRO A 144 13.45 -10.55 -19.90
N ALA A 145 14.06 -11.73 -19.85
CA ALA A 145 15.13 -12.11 -20.79
C ALA A 145 14.61 -12.50 -22.18
N ASN A 146 13.47 -13.19 -22.26
CA ASN A 146 12.96 -13.76 -23.51
C ASN A 146 11.51 -13.39 -23.85
N GLY A 147 10.80 -12.68 -22.95
CA GLY A 147 9.42 -12.25 -23.13
C GLY A 147 8.38 -13.38 -23.00
N ALA A 148 8.78 -14.61 -22.69
CA ALA A 148 7.87 -15.73 -22.55
C ALA A 148 7.00 -15.55 -21.30
N THR A 149 5.75 -16.02 -21.39
CA THR A 149 4.85 -16.07 -20.22
C THR A 149 5.47 -16.93 -19.14
N PHE A 150 5.39 -16.45 -17.90
CA PHE A 150 6.01 -17.12 -16.77
C PHE A 150 5.08 -17.04 -15.55
N GLY A 151 4.85 -18.18 -14.90
CA GLY A 151 4.00 -18.24 -13.71
C GLY A 151 4.67 -17.60 -12.50
N ASP A 152 3.92 -17.35 -11.42
CA ASP A 152 4.54 -16.86 -10.19
C ASP A 152 5.65 -17.82 -9.70
N PRO A 153 6.88 -17.34 -9.47
CA PRO A 153 8.02 -18.19 -9.11
C PRO A 153 7.82 -18.88 -7.76
N ILE A 154 7.06 -18.27 -6.84
CA ILE A 154 6.71 -18.91 -5.56
C ILE A 154 5.68 -20.02 -5.77
N ALA A 155 4.69 -19.82 -6.63
CA ALA A 155 3.74 -20.86 -7.02
C ALA A 155 4.42 -22.01 -7.79
N ILE A 156 5.42 -21.70 -8.63
CA ILE A 156 6.24 -22.69 -9.34
C ILE A 156 7.04 -23.52 -8.34
N TRP A 157 7.57 -22.91 -7.26
CA TRP A 157 8.27 -23.65 -6.21
C TRP A 157 7.41 -24.77 -5.61
N PHE A 158 6.13 -24.52 -5.30
CA PHE A 158 5.23 -25.57 -4.81
C PHE A 158 5.03 -26.73 -5.78
N ARG A 159 5.26 -26.52 -7.08
CA ARG A 159 5.14 -27.57 -8.10
C ARG A 159 6.42 -28.39 -8.26
N PHE A 160 7.59 -27.80 -8.02
CA PHE A 160 8.89 -28.42 -8.34
C PHE A 160 9.81 -28.70 -7.14
N PHE A 161 9.49 -28.17 -5.97
CA PHE A 161 10.28 -28.30 -4.74
C PHE A 161 9.46 -28.87 -3.58
N SER A 162 8.43 -29.65 -3.89
CA SER A 162 7.89 -30.56 -2.88
C SER A 162 9.01 -31.53 -2.45
N PRO A 163 8.96 -32.10 -1.23
CA PRO A 163 9.96 -33.09 -0.77
C PRO A 163 10.18 -34.28 -1.72
N THR A 164 9.32 -34.44 -2.72
CA THR A 164 9.32 -35.49 -3.74
C THR A 164 9.92 -35.08 -5.09
N SER A 165 10.35 -33.82 -5.29
CA SER A 165 10.85 -33.32 -6.58
C SER A 165 12.27 -32.73 -6.49
N ALA A 166 13.05 -32.89 -7.55
CA ALA A 166 14.50 -32.63 -7.57
C ALA A 166 14.85 -31.16 -7.29
N PRO A 167 15.94 -30.87 -6.55
CA PRO A 167 16.30 -29.50 -6.17
C PRO A 167 16.77 -28.71 -7.40
N ILE A 168 16.02 -27.67 -7.79
CA ILE A 168 16.49 -26.65 -8.73
C ILE A 168 17.30 -25.61 -7.95
N ASP A 169 18.39 -25.11 -8.53
CA ASP A 169 19.19 -24.05 -7.91
C ASP A 169 18.35 -22.75 -7.80
N PRO A 170 18.11 -22.22 -6.57
CA PRO A 170 17.40 -20.96 -6.36
C PRO A 170 18.00 -19.79 -7.15
N ILE A 171 19.32 -19.78 -7.33
CA ILE A 171 20.04 -18.72 -8.05
C ILE A 171 19.62 -18.71 -9.53
N ARG A 172 19.32 -19.86 -10.12
CA ARG A 172 18.85 -19.95 -11.53
C ARG A 172 17.41 -19.47 -11.72
N LEU A 173 16.59 -19.48 -10.67
CA LEU A 173 15.26 -18.88 -10.69
C LEU A 173 15.31 -17.35 -10.58
N TYR A 174 16.33 -16.80 -9.92
CA TYR A 174 16.41 -15.36 -9.61
C TYR A 174 17.45 -14.56 -10.41
N VAL A 175 18.47 -15.18 -11.02
CA VAL A 175 19.45 -14.47 -11.85
C VAL A 175 19.04 -14.53 -13.31
N GLY A 176 18.56 -13.39 -13.83
CA GLY A 176 18.28 -13.19 -15.26
C GLY A 176 16.87 -13.59 -15.72
N ASN A 177 16.02 -14.10 -14.83
CA ASN A 177 14.74 -14.71 -15.21
C ASN A 177 13.59 -14.35 -14.24
N VAL A 178 13.61 -13.18 -13.58
CA VAL A 178 12.69 -12.89 -12.47
C VAL A 178 11.34 -12.36 -12.97
N PRO A 179 10.30 -13.21 -13.08
CA PRO A 179 8.92 -12.74 -13.18
C PRO A 179 8.53 -11.96 -11.92
N GLY A 180 7.69 -10.94 -12.10
CA GLY A 180 7.09 -10.29 -10.95
C GLY A 180 6.43 -8.96 -11.28
N PRO A 181 5.98 -8.27 -10.23
CA PRO A 181 5.43 -6.94 -10.34
C PRO A 181 6.45 -5.95 -10.87
N VAL A 182 6.00 -5.05 -11.74
CA VAL A 182 6.84 -4.15 -12.53
C VAL A 182 7.87 -3.40 -11.69
N PHE A 183 7.49 -2.87 -10.52
CA PHE A 183 8.43 -2.11 -9.67
C PHE A 183 8.79 -2.82 -8.36
N ALA A 184 8.06 -3.86 -7.94
CA ALA A 184 8.34 -4.53 -6.67
C ALA A 184 9.27 -5.75 -6.78
N THR A 185 9.75 -6.10 -7.99
CA THR A 185 10.50 -7.35 -8.21
C THR A 185 11.87 -7.41 -7.50
N SER A 186 12.66 -6.33 -7.49
CA SER A 186 14.03 -6.36 -6.97
C SER A 186 14.10 -6.18 -5.45
N LEU A 187 14.49 -7.23 -4.72
CA LEU A 187 14.68 -7.16 -3.26
C LEU A 187 15.73 -6.13 -2.83
N LEU A 188 16.85 -6.05 -3.55
CA LEU A 188 17.89 -5.07 -3.24
C LEU A 188 17.37 -3.64 -3.39
N ALA A 189 16.65 -3.34 -4.47
CA ALA A 189 16.06 -2.02 -4.68
C ALA A 189 15.05 -1.67 -3.58
N VAL A 190 14.22 -2.65 -3.18
CA VAL A 190 13.31 -2.52 -2.05
C VAL A 190 14.07 -2.23 -0.76
N ALA A 191 15.13 -2.99 -0.46
CA ALA A 191 15.93 -2.81 0.74
C ALA A 191 16.54 -1.41 0.83
N VAL A 192 17.03 -0.86 -0.29
CA VAL A 192 17.53 0.53 -0.36
C VAL A 192 16.41 1.52 -0.05
N GLY A 193 15.22 1.34 -0.63
CA GLY A 193 14.06 2.19 -0.34
C GLY A 193 13.62 2.13 1.14
N VAL A 194 13.57 0.94 1.72
CA VAL A 194 13.25 0.74 3.14
C VAL A 194 14.30 1.33 4.06
N ALA A 195 15.58 1.18 3.72
CA ALA A 195 16.69 1.80 4.47
C ALA A 195 16.57 3.33 4.47
N TRP A 196 16.22 3.93 3.33
CA TRP A 196 15.93 5.36 3.25
C TRP A 196 14.75 5.77 4.15
N LEU A 197 13.64 5.03 4.15
CA LEU A 197 12.52 5.32 5.04
C LEU A 197 12.87 5.15 6.52
N ALA A 198 13.71 4.17 6.86
CA ALA A 198 14.23 3.98 8.21
C ALA A 198 15.10 5.18 8.63
N TYR A 199 15.99 5.63 7.74
CA TYR A 199 16.82 6.83 7.93
C TYR A 199 15.97 8.10 8.12
N ALA A 200 14.88 8.24 7.35
CA ALA A 200 13.90 9.33 7.49
C ALA A 200 12.94 9.17 8.69
N ARG A 201 13.12 8.13 9.52
CA ARG A 201 12.30 7.79 10.70
C ARG A 201 10.81 7.53 10.38
N ARG A 202 10.51 7.11 9.15
CA ARG A 202 9.14 6.78 8.69
C ARG A 202 8.80 5.30 8.83
N VAL A 203 9.79 4.42 8.97
CA VAL A 203 9.57 2.97 9.13
C VAL A 203 9.60 2.52 10.60
N SER A 204 8.71 1.60 10.95
CA SER A 204 8.66 0.91 12.23
C SER A 204 9.48 -0.38 12.17
N LEU A 205 10.69 -0.36 12.71
CA LEU A 205 11.56 -1.54 12.77
C LEU A 205 10.92 -2.70 13.57
N ALA A 206 10.16 -2.37 14.63
CA ALA A 206 9.45 -3.39 15.41
C ALA A 206 8.48 -4.21 14.55
N VAL A 207 7.77 -3.56 13.61
CA VAL A 207 6.85 -4.23 12.69
C VAL A 207 7.60 -5.11 11.70
N LEU A 208 8.74 -4.65 11.18
CA LEU A 208 9.54 -5.46 10.26
C LEU A 208 10.17 -6.68 10.93
N VAL A 209 10.69 -6.51 12.15
CA VAL A 209 11.27 -7.61 12.92
C VAL A 209 10.19 -8.65 13.24
N THR A 210 9.01 -8.22 13.70
CA THR A 210 7.93 -9.18 13.99
C THR A 210 7.32 -9.76 12.73
N PHE A 211 7.27 -9.04 11.62
CA PHE A 211 6.93 -9.60 10.30
C PHE A 211 7.89 -10.72 9.91
N GLY A 212 9.19 -10.49 10.04
CA GLY A 212 10.20 -11.54 9.84
C GLY A 212 10.00 -12.73 10.76
N ALA A 213 9.67 -12.51 12.04
CA ALA A 213 9.41 -13.58 13.00
C ALA A 213 8.15 -14.40 12.65
N GLY A 214 7.06 -13.76 12.25
CA GLY A 214 5.83 -14.44 11.81
C GLY A 214 6.04 -15.23 10.52
N ALA A 215 6.75 -14.65 9.56
CA ALA A 215 7.18 -15.33 8.34
C ALA A 215 8.07 -16.54 8.65
N GLY A 216 9.05 -16.36 9.55
CA GLY A 216 9.93 -17.43 10.04
C GLY A 216 9.16 -18.57 10.71
N LEU A 217 8.12 -18.27 11.49
CA LEU A 217 7.26 -19.29 12.10
C LEU A 217 6.52 -20.11 11.03
N ALA A 218 5.98 -19.46 9.98
CA ALA A 218 5.35 -20.16 8.87
C ALA A 218 6.36 -21.08 8.16
N ILE A 219 7.54 -20.55 7.82
CA ILE A 219 8.63 -21.28 7.15
C ILE A 219 9.04 -22.50 7.99
N TYR A 220 9.25 -22.31 9.29
CA TYR A 220 9.63 -23.36 10.22
C TYR A 220 8.55 -24.44 10.29
N THR A 221 7.28 -24.05 10.45
CA THR A 221 6.15 -24.98 10.58
C THR A 221 5.95 -25.81 9.32
N PHE A 222 6.14 -25.20 8.15
CA PHE A 222 6.00 -25.88 6.86
C PHE A 222 7.30 -26.49 6.32
N HIS A 223 8.41 -26.38 7.06
CA HIS A 223 9.72 -26.91 6.70
C HIS A 223 10.19 -26.42 5.33
N TRP A 224 9.95 -25.14 5.03
CA TRP A 224 10.35 -24.52 3.77
C TRP A 224 11.77 -23.98 3.81
N ASP A 225 12.37 -23.80 2.64
CA ASP A 225 13.65 -23.11 2.51
C ASP A 225 13.47 -21.61 2.86
N ALA A 226 14.15 -21.17 3.92
CA ALA A 226 14.02 -19.80 4.41
C ALA A 226 14.53 -18.76 3.42
N LEU A 227 15.63 -19.06 2.72
CA LEU A 227 16.22 -18.14 1.74
C LEU A 227 15.27 -17.97 0.57
N PHE A 228 14.73 -19.06 0.02
CA PHE A 228 13.78 -18.99 -1.09
C PHE A 228 12.49 -18.24 -0.74
N GLN A 229 11.93 -18.47 0.47
CA GLN A 229 10.68 -17.84 0.87
C GLN A 229 10.86 -16.37 1.26
N LEU A 230 12.01 -15.99 1.80
CA LEU A 230 12.28 -14.60 2.20
C LEU A 230 12.94 -13.78 1.10
N ASP A 231 13.59 -14.38 0.10
CA ASP A 231 14.20 -13.68 -1.04
C ASP A 231 13.14 -13.28 -2.08
N SER A 232 12.15 -12.50 -1.63
CA SER A 232 11.02 -12.03 -2.43
C SER A 232 10.90 -10.52 -2.32
N GLY A 233 11.38 -9.81 -3.34
CA GLY A 233 11.20 -8.36 -3.46
C GLY A 233 9.75 -7.91 -3.23
N PRO A 234 8.74 -8.53 -3.88
CA PRO A 234 7.34 -8.14 -3.71
C PRO A 234 6.84 -8.21 -2.26
N THR A 235 7.25 -9.25 -1.54
CA THR A 235 6.86 -9.45 -0.14
C THR A 235 7.42 -8.35 0.75
N TRP A 236 8.71 -8.05 0.58
CA TRP A 236 9.38 -6.99 1.33
C TRP A 236 8.99 -5.60 0.86
N PHE A 237 8.54 -5.43 -0.39
CA PHE A 237 8.03 -4.15 -0.87
C PHE A 237 6.80 -3.74 -0.06
N VAL A 238 5.84 -4.66 0.09
CA VAL A 238 4.63 -4.39 0.88
C VAL A 238 4.92 -4.38 2.38
N ALA A 239 5.77 -5.27 2.89
CA ALA A 239 6.12 -5.26 4.32
C ALA A 239 6.89 -3.98 4.72
N GLY A 240 7.86 -3.59 3.90
CA GLY A 240 8.80 -2.49 4.10
C GLY A 240 8.21 -1.10 3.85
N LEU A 241 7.67 -0.89 2.65
CA LEU A 241 7.21 0.43 2.22
C LEU A 241 5.77 0.73 2.63
N LEU A 242 4.94 -0.29 2.90
CA LEU A 242 3.51 -0.11 3.20
C LEU A 242 3.13 -0.50 4.63
N LEU A 243 3.37 -1.75 5.04
CA LEU A 243 2.97 -2.23 6.36
C LEU A 243 3.76 -1.54 7.48
N ALA A 244 5.07 -1.38 7.31
CA ALA A 244 5.93 -0.79 8.34
C ALA A 244 5.93 0.75 8.33
N ASP A 245 5.20 1.40 7.42
CA ASP A 245 5.06 2.86 7.42
C ASP A 245 4.32 3.33 8.68
N ARG A 246 5.02 4.09 9.53
CA ARG A 246 4.50 4.64 10.79
C ARG A 246 3.25 5.49 10.61
N ARG A 247 3.05 6.07 9.43
CA ARG A 247 1.87 6.89 9.10
C ARG A 247 0.61 6.04 8.94
N LEU A 248 0.78 4.81 8.46
CA LEU A 248 -0.32 3.86 8.23
C LEU A 248 -0.60 2.99 9.47
N LEU A 249 0.29 3.00 10.46
CA LEU A 249 0.17 2.20 11.66
C LEU A 249 -0.77 2.82 12.71
N PRO A 250 -1.40 1.99 13.58
CA PRO A 250 -2.18 2.47 14.71
C PRO A 250 -1.29 3.21 15.72
N GLU A 251 -1.91 4.06 16.56
CA GLU A 251 -1.17 4.82 17.58
C GLU A 251 -0.64 3.94 18.70
N SER A 252 -1.38 2.87 19.05
CA SER A 252 -0.98 1.93 20.08
C SER A 252 0.31 1.21 19.72
N TRP A 253 1.31 1.33 20.58
CA TRP A 253 2.62 0.70 20.39
C TRP A 253 2.56 -0.83 20.47
N SER A 254 1.70 -1.40 21.32
CA SER A 254 1.58 -2.85 21.50
C SER A 254 0.91 -3.56 20.32
N VAL A 255 0.05 -2.87 19.59
CA VAL A 255 -0.67 -3.45 18.43
C VAL A 255 0.25 -3.59 17.22
N ARG A 256 1.24 -2.70 17.06
CA ARG A 256 2.12 -2.69 15.87
C ARG A 256 2.92 -3.99 15.72
N PRO A 257 3.64 -4.49 16.75
CA PRO A 257 4.36 -5.76 16.65
C PRO A 257 3.42 -6.93 16.31
N LEU A 258 2.23 -6.97 16.90
CA LEU A 258 1.24 -8.02 16.64
C LEU A 258 0.76 -8.01 15.19
N LEU A 259 0.49 -6.82 14.64
CA LEU A 259 0.14 -6.65 13.22
C LEU A 259 1.28 -7.12 12.31
N GLY A 260 2.52 -6.75 12.63
CA GLY A 260 3.70 -7.24 11.90
C GLY A 260 3.78 -8.76 11.91
N PHE A 261 3.67 -9.37 13.09
CA PHE A 261 3.71 -10.82 13.26
C PHE A 261 2.61 -11.53 12.47
N ALA A 262 1.36 -11.11 12.64
CA ALA A 262 0.23 -11.68 11.91
C ALA A 262 0.40 -11.52 10.40
N ALA A 263 0.82 -10.34 9.94
CA ALA A 263 1.06 -10.09 8.53
C ALA A 263 2.15 -11.02 7.97
N GLY A 264 3.26 -11.21 8.68
CA GLY A 264 4.33 -12.12 8.26
C GLY A 264 3.87 -13.58 8.18
N LEU A 265 3.15 -14.02 9.21
CA LEU A 265 2.59 -15.37 9.30
C LEU A 265 1.64 -15.66 8.12
N PHE A 266 0.71 -14.75 7.82
CA PHE A 266 -0.25 -14.95 6.74
C PHE A 266 0.34 -14.70 5.35
N ALA A 267 1.21 -13.68 5.19
CA ALA A 267 1.86 -13.38 3.90
C ALA A 267 2.69 -14.54 3.38
N VAL A 268 3.35 -15.30 4.27
CA VAL A 268 4.10 -16.49 3.89
C VAL A 268 3.26 -17.75 4.00
N GLY A 269 2.50 -17.92 5.08
CA GLY A 269 1.70 -19.13 5.30
C GLY A 269 0.62 -19.38 4.24
N LEU A 270 -0.01 -18.32 3.71
CA LEU A 270 -1.05 -18.45 2.67
C LEU A 270 -0.50 -18.82 1.29
N ARG A 271 0.83 -18.78 1.09
CA ARG A 271 1.46 -19.19 -0.17
C ARG A 271 1.15 -20.65 -0.52
N ARG A 272 1.02 -21.51 0.50
CA ARG A 272 0.64 -22.93 0.36
C ARG A 272 -0.73 -23.12 -0.32
N ASN A 273 -1.61 -22.11 -0.24
CA ASN A 273 -2.95 -22.15 -0.83
C ASN A 273 -2.95 -21.67 -2.29
N GLY A 274 -1.79 -21.51 -2.92
CA GLY A 274 -1.66 -21.10 -4.32
C GLY A 274 -1.68 -19.59 -4.55
N TYR A 275 -1.64 -18.77 -3.50
CA TYR A 275 -1.64 -17.30 -3.59
C TYR A 275 -0.26 -16.69 -3.86
N GLY A 276 0.82 -17.48 -3.87
CA GLY A 276 2.08 -16.99 -4.41
C GLY A 276 2.66 -15.73 -3.76
N ILE A 277 3.29 -14.87 -4.56
CA ILE A 277 3.72 -13.54 -4.13
C ILE A 277 2.55 -12.63 -3.70
N GLU A 278 1.36 -12.83 -4.25
CA GLU A 278 0.16 -12.04 -3.97
C GLU A 278 -0.36 -12.24 -2.54
N ALA A 279 -0.01 -13.36 -1.90
CA ALA A 279 -0.35 -13.63 -0.50
C ALA A 279 0.07 -12.45 0.41
N ALA A 280 1.24 -11.85 0.16
CA ALA A 280 1.70 -10.68 0.90
C ALA A 280 0.83 -9.44 0.64
N PHE A 281 0.44 -9.23 -0.61
CA PHE A 281 -0.37 -8.08 -1.02
C PHE A 281 -1.74 -8.15 -0.38
N PHE A 282 -2.43 -9.28 -0.53
CA PHE A 282 -3.76 -9.48 0.03
C PHE A 282 -3.76 -9.46 1.55
N THR A 283 -2.73 -10.00 2.20
CA THR A 283 -2.61 -9.96 3.67
C THR A 283 -2.54 -8.51 4.16
N VAL A 284 -1.64 -7.69 3.61
CA VAL A 284 -1.50 -6.30 4.06
C VAL A 284 -2.69 -5.45 3.63
N ALA A 285 -3.25 -5.69 2.43
CA ALA A 285 -4.48 -5.04 1.99
C ALA A 285 -5.64 -5.35 2.94
N THR A 286 -5.79 -6.60 3.37
CA THR A 286 -6.83 -7.02 4.32
C THR A 286 -6.67 -6.36 5.67
N ILE A 287 -5.43 -6.29 6.19
CA ILE A 287 -5.15 -5.58 7.45
C ILE A 287 -5.53 -4.10 7.34
N GLN A 288 -5.09 -3.43 6.27
CA GLN A 288 -5.40 -2.01 6.05
C GLN A 288 -6.89 -1.77 5.82
N ALA A 289 -7.57 -2.65 5.09
CA ALA A 289 -9.01 -2.59 4.87
C ALA A 289 -9.78 -2.78 6.18
N ALA A 290 -9.41 -3.76 7.01
CA ALA A 290 -10.02 -3.97 8.32
C ALA A 290 -9.87 -2.73 9.22
N MET A 291 -8.67 -2.15 9.26
CA MET A 291 -8.42 -0.90 9.99
C MET A 291 -9.28 0.25 9.44
N ALA A 292 -9.39 0.40 8.13
CA ALA A 292 -10.23 1.41 7.49
C ALA A 292 -11.71 1.23 7.83
N ILE A 293 -12.22 0.00 7.81
CA ILE A 293 -13.61 -0.32 8.18
C ILE A 293 -13.89 0.08 9.63
N VAL A 294 -13.01 -0.24 10.57
CA VAL A 294 -13.16 0.16 11.98
C VAL A 294 -13.26 1.68 12.11
N VAL A 295 -12.41 2.43 11.40
CA VAL A 295 -12.44 3.89 11.37
C VAL A 295 -13.77 4.41 10.81
N ILE A 296 -14.25 3.83 9.71
CA ILE A 296 -15.52 4.22 9.08
C ILE A 296 -16.70 3.97 10.03
N VAL A 297 -16.73 2.81 10.68
CA VAL A 297 -17.79 2.46 11.65
C VAL A 297 -17.80 3.45 12.81
N TYR A 298 -16.64 3.72 13.42
CA TYR A 298 -16.55 4.66 14.53
C TYR A 298 -16.94 6.09 14.13
N TRP A 299 -16.46 6.54 12.97
CA TRP A 299 -16.81 7.85 12.41
C TRP A 299 -18.32 7.96 12.15
N SER A 300 -18.93 6.97 11.50
CA SER A 300 -20.36 6.95 11.22
C SER A 300 -21.22 6.97 12.49
N ALA A 301 -20.81 6.22 13.53
CA ALA A 301 -21.46 6.22 14.83
C ALA A 301 -21.37 7.60 15.52
N SER A 302 -20.21 8.25 15.45
CA SER A 302 -20.02 9.60 16.02
C SER A 302 -20.92 10.66 15.34
N VAL A 303 -21.00 10.64 14.01
CA VAL A 303 -21.85 11.54 13.23
C VAL A 303 -23.33 11.28 13.50
N ALA A 304 -23.74 10.01 13.61
CA ALA A 304 -25.11 9.65 13.95
C ALA A 304 -25.50 10.16 15.36
N MET A 305 -24.60 9.99 16.34
CA MET A 305 -24.80 10.51 17.70
C MET A 305 -24.90 12.04 17.73
N GLU A 306 -24.07 12.76 16.98
CA GLU A 306 -24.16 14.21 16.89
C GLU A 306 -25.48 14.68 16.27
N ARG A 307 -25.91 14.05 15.16
CA ARG A 307 -27.20 14.33 14.54
C ARG A 307 -28.34 14.08 15.52
N TRP A 308 -28.31 12.96 16.23
CA TRP A 308 -29.32 12.63 17.24
C TRP A 308 -29.37 13.65 18.38
N LYS A 309 -28.22 14.07 18.91
CA LYS A 309 -28.13 15.13 19.92
C LYS A 309 -28.69 16.46 19.42
N ARG A 310 -28.40 16.85 18.17
CA ARG A 310 -28.95 18.06 17.54
C ARG A 310 -30.47 17.99 17.40
N THR A 311 -31.01 16.88 16.89
CA THR A 311 -32.46 16.66 16.77
C THR A 311 -33.15 16.70 18.13
N ARG A 312 -32.55 16.11 19.17
CA ARG A 312 -33.08 16.18 20.54
C ARG A 312 -33.13 17.61 21.08
N ARG A 313 -32.07 18.41 20.86
CA ARG A 313 -32.01 19.83 21.25
C ARG A 313 -33.05 20.67 20.51
N LEU A 314 -33.29 20.40 19.22
CA LEU A 314 -34.33 21.09 18.44
C LEU A 314 -35.73 20.78 18.99
N ARG A 315 -36.03 19.51 19.28
CA ARG A 315 -37.32 19.10 19.89
C ARG A 315 -37.52 19.74 21.27
N GLN A 316 -36.48 19.84 22.09
CA GLN A 316 -36.54 20.53 23.39
C GLN A 316 -36.79 22.04 23.22
N ARG A 317 -36.16 22.69 22.23
CA ARG A 317 -36.41 24.10 21.91
C ARG A 317 -37.84 24.33 21.42
N GLU A 318 -38.36 23.47 20.55
CA GLU A 318 -39.75 23.55 20.10
C GLU A 318 -40.75 23.36 21.25
N ALA A 319 -40.50 22.41 22.15
CA ALA A 319 -41.32 22.20 23.34
C ALA A 319 -41.33 23.44 24.24
N ASN A 320 -40.16 24.04 24.51
CA ASN A 320 -40.06 25.26 25.31
C ASN A 320 -40.75 26.46 24.65
N LEU A 321 -40.62 26.60 23.32
CA LEU A 321 -41.30 27.67 22.57
C LEU A 321 -42.82 27.52 22.58
N ARG A 322 -43.35 26.29 22.58
CA ARG A 322 -44.78 26.05 22.73
C ARG A 322 -45.28 26.53 24.09
N VAL A 323 -44.58 26.21 25.17
CA VAL A 323 -44.93 26.63 26.55
C VAL A 323 -44.99 28.16 26.67
N VAL A 324 -43.98 28.87 26.18
CA VAL A 324 -43.94 30.35 26.21
C VAL A 324 -45.09 30.97 25.42
N LYS A 325 -45.41 30.44 24.23
CA LYS A 325 -46.54 30.93 23.42
C LYS A 325 -47.90 30.70 24.06
N THR A 326 -48.08 29.60 24.79
CA THR A 326 -49.31 29.36 25.56
C THR A 326 -49.48 30.34 26.73
N ILE A 327 -48.40 30.70 27.42
CA ILE A 327 -48.47 31.68 28.53
C ILE A 327 -48.81 33.09 28.00
N SER A 328 -48.20 33.50 26.89
CA SER A 328 -48.48 34.80 26.24
C SER A 328 -49.91 34.95 25.69
N ARG A 329 -50.64 33.86 25.46
CA ARG A 329 -52.06 33.90 25.04
C ARG A 329 -53.04 33.87 26.20
N ALA A 330 -52.56 33.57 27.41
CA ALA A 330 -53.38 33.44 28.62
C ALA A 330 -53.33 34.71 29.50
N SER A 331 -52.49 35.69 29.15
CA SER A 331 -52.41 37.04 29.73
C SER A 331 -53.10 38.06 28.82
#